data_AF-A0A1W9UPC9-F1
#
_entry.id   AF-A0A1W9UPC9-F1
#
_cell.length_a   1.000
_cell.length_b   1.000
_cell.length_c   1.000
_cell.angle_alpha   90.00
_cell.angle_beta   90.00
_cell.angle_gamma   90.00
#
_symmetry.space_group_name_H-M   'P 1'
#
loop_
_entity.id
_entity.type
_entity.pdbx_description
1 polymer ?
#
loop_
_entity_poly.entity_id
_entity_poly.type
_entity_poly.pdbx_seq_one_letter_code
_entity_poly.pdbx_strand_id
1 'polypeptide(L)'
;MVLLAVFAAALKVGVTRAVFSDWEGIRVYLQAGAWNNCTYTQGYWKNHPDVWHVQEIAIGNETYTKEEAIAILETPIGGDATYILAHQLIPAKLNVLQGADPSAVETTTADADEWLIEHPLGSDPSDPDREQGISLAETLDNYNNGVIGPGHCED
;
A
#
# COMPACT_ATOMS: atom_id res chain seq x y z
N MET A 1 -30.43 -39.07 -25.16
CA MET A 1 -30.38 -38.18 -23.99
C MET A 1 -28.93 -37.79 -23.80
N VAL A 2 -28.52 -36.63 -24.32
CA VAL A 2 -27.15 -36.15 -24.19
C VAL A 2 -27.06 -35.42 -22.86
N LEU A 3 -26.29 -35.96 -21.91
CA LEU A 3 -25.96 -35.26 -20.67
C LEU A 3 -25.00 -34.12 -21.02
N LEU A 4 -25.49 -32.87 -21.02
CA LEU A 4 -24.63 -31.70 -21.01
C LEU A 4 -24.02 -31.59 -19.60
N ALA A 5 -22.76 -31.98 -19.44
CA ALA A 5 -22.00 -31.66 -18.24
C ALA A 5 -21.59 -30.19 -18.31
N VAL A 6 -22.33 -29.32 -17.62
CA VAL A 6 -21.90 -27.94 -17.38
C VAL A 6 -20.82 -28.00 -16.30
N PHE A 7 -19.55 -27.93 -16.70
CA PHE A 7 -18.45 -27.65 -15.77
C PHE A 7 -18.54 -26.18 -15.37
N ALA A 8 -19.20 -25.90 -14.25
CA ALA A 8 -19.04 -24.62 -13.57
C ALA A 8 -17.64 -24.63 -12.94
N ALA A 9 -16.68 -23.94 -13.55
CA ALA A 9 -15.48 -23.54 -12.84
C ALA A 9 -15.93 -22.65 -11.68
N ALA A 10 -15.85 -23.16 -10.45
CA ALA A 10 -15.98 -22.34 -9.27
C ALA A 10 -14.77 -21.39 -9.25
N LEU A 11 -14.88 -20.24 -9.93
CA LEU A 11 -14.02 -19.11 -9.59
C LEU A 11 -14.33 -18.82 -8.13
N LYS A 12 -13.39 -19.13 -7.23
CA LYS A 12 -13.42 -18.61 -5.87
C LYS A 12 -13.32 -17.09 -6.03
N VAL A 13 -14.46 -16.41 -6.09
CA VAL A 13 -14.49 -14.95 -5.98
C VAL A 13 -14.13 -14.69 -4.51
N GLY A 14 -12.86 -14.37 -4.28
CA GLY A 14 -12.41 -13.87 -2.99
C GLY A 14 -12.94 -12.46 -2.80
N VAL A 15 -13.29 -12.12 -1.57
CA VAL A 15 -13.51 -10.73 -1.17
C VAL A 15 -12.34 -10.36 -0.29
N THR A 16 -11.51 -9.43 -0.75
CA THR A 16 -10.53 -8.78 0.11
C THR A 16 -11.18 -7.55 0.72
N ARG A 17 -10.83 -7.28 1.98
CA ARG A 17 -11.25 -6.09 2.71
C ARG A 17 -10.01 -5.34 3.12
N ALA A 18 -9.72 -4.23 2.45
CA ALA A 18 -8.77 -3.26 2.98
C ALA A 18 -9.54 -2.28 3.87
N VAL A 19 -9.08 -2.12 5.10
CA VAL A 19 -9.62 -1.13 6.03
C VAL A 19 -8.51 -0.18 6.37
N PHE A 20 -8.69 1.08 5.98
CA PHE A 20 -7.81 2.16 6.40
C PHE A 20 -8.63 3.13 7.22
N SER A 21 -8.03 3.64 8.28
CA SER A 21 -8.60 4.74 9.07
C SER A 21 -7.84 6.01 8.76
N ASP A 22 -8.56 7.09 8.56
CA ASP A 22 -8.03 8.45 8.47
C ASP A 22 -8.87 9.37 9.39
N TRP A 23 -8.57 10.66 9.39
CA TRP A 23 -9.29 11.66 10.19
C TRP A 23 -10.73 11.92 9.69
N GLU A 24 -11.06 11.53 8.45
CA GLU A 24 -12.42 11.64 7.90
C GLU A 24 -13.28 10.42 8.27
N GLY A 25 -12.66 9.28 8.61
CA GLY A 25 -13.31 8.12 9.19
C GLY A 25 -12.67 6.79 8.81
N ILE A 26 -13.48 5.73 8.74
CA ILE A 26 -13.03 4.40 8.31
C ILE A 26 -13.37 4.23 6.84
N ARG A 27 -12.36 4.09 5.99
CA ARG A 27 -12.51 3.70 4.59
C ARG A 27 -12.43 2.19 4.47
N VAL A 28 -13.52 1.58 3.99
CA VAL A 28 -13.60 0.14 3.73
C VAL A 28 -13.66 -0.09 2.23
N TYR A 29 -12.62 -0.72 1.70
CA TYR A 29 -12.57 -1.14 0.30
C TYR A 29 -12.97 -2.62 0.23
N LEU A 30 -14.01 -2.89 -0.57
CA LEU A 30 -14.46 -4.25 -0.86
C LEU A 30 -14.12 -4.53 -2.32
N GLN A 31 -13.17 -5.44 -2.55
CA GLN A 31 -12.83 -5.84 -3.91
C GLN A 31 -13.13 -7.32 -4.11
N ALA A 32 -14.08 -7.58 -5.01
CA ALA A 32 -14.46 -8.91 -5.43
C ALA A 32 -13.73 -9.25 -6.74
N GLY A 33 -12.94 -10.31 -6.74
CA GLY A 33 -12.11 -10.64 -7.91
C GLY A 33 -11.15 -11.80 -7.67
N ALA A 34 -10.40 -12.15 -8.71
CA ALA A 34 -9.23 -13.01 -8.60
C ALA A 34 -8.02 -12.12 -8.32
N TRP A 35 -7.64 -12.01 -7.06
CA TRP A 35 -6.46 -11.26 -6.62
C TRP A 35 -5.27 -12.21 -6.50
N ASN A 36 -4.09 -11.74 -6.89
CA ASN A 36 -2.86 -12.44 -6.54
C ASN A 36 -2.49 -11.99 -5.13
N ASN A 37 -2.49 -12.92 -4.17
CA ASN A 37 -2.01 -12.65 -2.82
C ASN A 37 -0.48 -12.57 -2.85
N CYS A 38 0.05 -11.43 -3.27
CA CYS A 38 1.47 -11.11 -3.39
C CYS A 38 1.64 -9.59 -3.48
N THR A 39 2.86 -9.09 -3.31
CA THR A 39 3.18 -7.66 -3.32
C THR A 39 3.98 -7.26 -4.56
N TYR A 40 3.83 -5.99 -4.94
CA TYR A 40 4.64 -5.30 -5.96
C TYR A 40 5.49 -4.20 -5.32
N THR A 41 6.62 -3.89 -5.94
CA THR A 41 7.56 -2.87 -5.45
C THR A 41 7.03 -1.45 -5.63
N GLN A 42 7.66 -0.47 -4.96
CA GLN A 42 7.40 0.94 -5.22
C GLN A 42 7.59 1.33 -6.70
N GLY A 43 8.55 0.70 -7.38
CA GLY A 43 8.86 0.97 -8.79
C GLY A 43 7.76 0.48 -9.72
N TYR A 44 7.14 -0.64 -9.40
CA TYR A 44 5.99 -1.14 -10.14
C TYR A 44 4.83 -0.15 -10.08
N TRP A 45 4.39 0.22 -8.86
CA TRP A 45 3.25 1.11 -8.68
C TRP A 45 3.46 2.48 -9.30
N LYS A 46 4.66 3.05 -9.18
CA LYS A 46 5.01 4.32 -9.82
C LYS A 46 4.88 4.27 -11.35
N ASN A 47 5.26 3.16 -11.97
CA ASN A 47 5.31 3.01 -13.42
C ASN A 47 4.03 2.43 -14.05
N HIS A 48 3.05 2.00 -13.25
CA HIS A 48 1.78 1.41 -13.71
C HIS A 48 0.56 2.11 -13.09
N PRO A 49 0.36 3.42 -13.31
CA PRO A 49 -0.76 4.17 -12.73
C PRO A 49 -2.14 3.73 -13.25
N ASP A 50 -2.16 3.04 -14.40
CA ASP A 50 -3.35 2.48 -15.03
C ASP A 50 -3.93 1.29 -14.25
N VAL A 51 -3.11 0.58 -13.47
CA VAL A 51 -3.57 -0.55 -12.64
C VAL A 51 -3.99 -0.13 -11.23
N TRP A 52 -3.82 1.14 -10.85
CA TRP A 52 -4.29 1.65 -9.56
C TRP A 52 -5.82 1.69 -9.55
N HIS A 53 -6.43 0.85 -8.71
CA HIS A 53 -7.88 0.75 -8.55
C HIS A 53 -8.53 1.94 -7.82
N VAL A 54 -7.72 2.82 -7.23
CA VAL A 54 -8.17 4.03 -6.52
C VAL A 54 -7.68 5.29 -7.25
N GLN A 55 -8.43 6.38 -7.10
CA GLN A 55 -8.07 7.70 -7.64
C GLN A 55 -7.44 8.62 -6.60
N GLU A 56 -7.49 8.21 -5.34
CA GLU A 56 -6.94 8.93 -4.20
C GLU A 56 -6.41 7.94 -3.17
N ILE A 57 -5.41 8.37 -2.40
CA ILE A 57 -4.83 7.59 -1.32
C ILE A 57 -4.52 8.51 -0.14
N ALA A 58 -4.93 8.08 1.05
CA ALA A 58 -4.61 8.77 2.29
C ALA A 58 -3.26 8.28 2.82
N ILE A 59 -2.39 9.21 3.24
CA ILE A 59 -1.21 8.95 4.06
C ILE A 59 -1.14 9.99 5.17
N GLY A 60 -1.00 9.52 6.41
CA GLY A 60 -1.21 10.36 7.59
C GLY A 60 -2.60 11.01 7.57
N ASN A 61 -2.65 12.34 7.72
CA ASN A 61 -3.88 13.12 7.67
C ASN A 61 -4.15 13.80 6.33
N GLU A 62 -3.43 13.46 5.28
CA GLU A 62 -3.60 14.08 3.98
C GLU A 62 -4.07 13.05 2.95
N THR A 63 -5.05 13.43 2.14
CA THR A 63 -5.52 12.62 1.00
C THR A 63 -4.93 13.21 -0.27
N TYR A 64 -4.18 12.39 -1.00
CA TYR A 64 -3.56 12.76 -2.25
C TYR A 64 -4.30 12.13 -3.40
N THR A 65 -4.52 12.89 -4.47
CA THR A 65 -4.92 12.33 -5.76
C THR A 65 -3.86 11.36 -6.27
N LYS A 66 -4.25 10.46 -7.18
CA LYS A 66 -3.33 9.54 -7.86
C LYS A 66 -2.13 10.29 -8.44
N GLU A 67 -2.39 11.41 -9.11
CA GLU A 67 -1.35 12.24 -9.72
C GLU A 67 -0.38 12.82 -8.68
N GLU A 68 -0.89 13.31 -7.55
CA GLU A 68 -0.06 13.82 -6.46
C GLU A 68 0.74 12.70 -5.77
N ALA A 69 0.14 11.54 -5.55
CA ALA A 69 0.82 10.38 -4.98
C ALA A 69 1.95 9.88 -5.89
N ILE A 70 1.75 9.87 -7.20
CA ILE A 70 2.82 9.55 -8.17
C ILE A 70 3.92 10.62 -8.13
N ALA A 71 3.57 11.90 -8.06
CA ALA A 71 4.55 12.98 -7.93
C ALA A 71 5.38 12.86 -6.64
N ILE A 72 4.78 12.41 -5.54
CA ILE A 72 5.51 12.04 -4.31
C ILE A 72 6.50 10.92 -4.62
N LEU A 73 6.08 9.81 -5.23
CA LEU A 73 6.97 8.68 -5.59
C LEU A 73 8.09 9.03 -6.59
N GLU A 74 7.92 10.11 -7.36
CA GLU A 74 8.92 10.66 -8.28
C GLU A 74 9.88 11.65 -7.61
N THR A 75 9.52 12.20 -6.46
CA THR A 75 10.32 13.20 -5.76
C THR A 75 11.63 12.57 -5.25
N PRO A 76 12.79 13.18 -5.53
CA PRO A 76 14.04 12.72 -4.93
C PRO A 76 13.98 12.83 -3.40
N ILE A 77 14.13 11.69 -2.74
CA ILE A 77 13.91 11.55 -1.28
C ILE A 77 14.81 12.45 -0.43
N GLY A 78 15.99 12.82 -0.92
CA GLY A 78 16.89 13.79 -0.27
C GLY A 78 17.47 13.37 1.09
N GLY A 79 17.10 12.21 1.64
CA GLY A 79 17.43 11.78 3.00
C GLY A 79 16.39 12.15 4.06
N ASP A 80 15.31 12.83 3.66
CA ASP A 80 14.18 13.19 4.51
C ASP A 80 13.35 11.94 4.83
N ALA A 81 13.23 11.61 6.11
CA ALA A 81 12.51 10.43 6.58
C ALA A 81 11.02 10.44 6.20
N THR A 82 10.41 11.61 6.04
CA THR A 82 9.00 11.72 5.64
C THR A 82 8.77 11.22 4.22
N TYR A 83 9.65 11.59 3.28
CA TYR A 83 9.61 11.08 1.91
C TYR A 83 10.07 9.61 1.85
N ILE A 84 11.07 9.19 2.65
CA ILE A 84 11.49 7.78 2.70
C ILE A 84 10.30 6.90 3.10
N LEU A 85 9.55 7.31 4.13
CA LEU A 85 8.38 6.59 4.61
C LEU A 85 7.23 6.62 3.59
N ALA A 86 6.92 7.78 3.01
CA ALA A 86 5.86 7.91 2.01
C ALA A 86 6.10 7.02 0.77
N HIS A 87 7.35 6.93 0.33
CA HIS A 87 7.77 6.06 -0.78
C HIS A 87 7.49 4.58 -0.53
N GLN A 88 7.36 4.15 0.73
CA GLN A 88 7.07 2.76 1.09
C GLN A 88 5.63 2.55 1.54
N LEU A 89 5.02 3.54 2.19
CA LEU A 89 3.64 3.48 2.65
C LEU A 89 2.63 3.48 1.49
N ILE A 90 2.84 4.32 0.47
CA ILE A 90 1.96 4.38 -0.71
C ILE A 90 1.89 3.00 -1.40
N PRO A 91 3.01 2.36 -1.79
CA PRO A 91 3.01 1.02 -2.37
C PRO A 91 2.42 -0.05 -1.46
N ALA A 92 2.69 0.00 -0.15
CA ALA A 92 2.17 -0.99 0.80
C ALA A 92 0.64 -0.95 0.84
N LYS A 93 0.06 0.25 0.92
CA LYS A 93 -1.39 0.45 0.86
C LYS A 93 -1.98 0.00 -0.48
N LEU A 94 -1.32 0.30 -1.60
CA LEU A 94 -1.74 -0.18 -2.92
C LEU A 94 -1.69 -1.70 -3.06
N ASN A 95 -0.68 -2.36 -2.49
CA ASN A 95 -0.59 -3.82 -2.42
C ASN A 95 -1.78 -4.41 -1.65
N VAL A 96 -2.12 -3.85 -0.49
CA VAL A 96 -3.28 -4.31 0.30
C VAL A 96 -4.59 -4.07 -0.44
N LEU A 97 -4.73 -2.92 -1.12
CA LEU A 97 -5.87 -2.64 -2.00
C LEU A 97 -5.97 -3.65 -3.16
N GLN A 98 -4.83 -4.07 -3.71
CA GLN A 98 -4.73 -5.12 -4.73
C GLN A 98 -4.99 -6.53 -4.18
N GLY A 99 -5.20 -6.67 -2.87
CA GLY A 99 -5.57 -7.93 -2.23
C GLY A 99 -4.41 -8.73 -1.64
N ALA A 100 -3.23 -8.13 -1.51
CA ALA A 100 -2.15 -8.70 -0.72
C ALA A 100 -2.54 -8.78 0.77
N ASP A 101 -2.18 -9.89 1.43
CA ASP A 101 -2.38 -10.07 2.87
C ASP A 101 -1.62 -8.98 3.66
N PRO A 102 -2.30 -8.16 4.50
CA PRO A 102 -1.66 -7.08 5.25
C PRO A 102 -1.08 -7.54 6.59
N SER A 103 -1.29 -8.78 7.03
CA SER A 103 -1.01 -9.22 8.41
C SER A 103 0.41 -8.98 8.89
N ALA A 104 1.40 -8.96 7.97
CA ALA A 104 2.79 -8.67 8.30
C ALA A 104 3.08 -7.19 8.55
N VAL A 105 2.23 -6.26 8.10
CA VAL A 105 2.45 -4.81 8.13
C VAL A 105 1.25 -3.99 8.62
N GLU A 106 0.18 -4.63 9.11
CA GLU A 106 -1.03 -3.93 9.56
C GLU A 106 -0.70 -2.87 10.63
N THR A 107 0.03 -3.25 11.68
CA THR A 107 0.50 -2.31 12.71
C THR A 107 1.45 -1.27 12.14
N THR A 108 2.45 -1.66 11.35
CA THR A 108 3.42 -0.74 10.77
C THR A 108 2.76 0.30 9.85
N THR A 109 1.72 -0.08 9.11
CA THR A 109 0.96 0.85 8.26
C THR A 109 0.24 1.89 9.10
N ALA A 110 -0.38 1.47 10.22
CA ALA A 110 -1.05 2.39 11.14
C ALA A 110 -0.05 3.32 11.85
N ASP A 111 1.07 2.78 12.35
CA ASP A 111 2.13 3.56 12.98
C ASP A 111 2.77 4.55 12.00
N ALA A 112 2.91 4.17 10.72
CA ALA A 112 3.42 5.05 9.67
C ALA A 112 2.46 6.20 9.35
N ASP A 113 1.16 5.94 9.33
CA ASP A 113 0.16 7.00 9.21
C ASP A 113 0.22 7.94 10.41
N GLU A 114 0.20 7.42 11.64
CA GLU A 114 0.29 8.25 12.86
C GLU A 114 1.58 9.10 12.88
N TRP A 115 2.71 8.51 12.50
CA TRP A 115 3.97 9.24 12.43
C TRP A 115 3.95 10.37 11.40
N LEU A 116 3.32 10.18 10.23
CA LEU A 116 3.16 11.22 9.20
C LEU A 116 2.12 12.30 9.56
N ILE A 117 1.23 12.03 10.53
CA ILE A 117 0.37 13.07 11.12
C ILE A 117 1.22 14.05 11.93
N GLU A 118 2.19 13.54 12.69
CA GLU A 118 3.09 14.36 13.50
C GLU A 118 4.21 15.02 12.68
N HIS A 119 4.60 14.38 11.57
CA HIS A 119 5.69 14.80 10.69
C HIS A 119 5.21 14.94 9.23
N PRO A 120 4.62 16.09 8.86
CA PRO A 120 4.13 16.31 7.50
C PRO A 120 5.23 16.19 6.44
N LEU A 121 4.88 15.79 5.22
CA LEU A 121 5.85 15.64 4.12
C LEU A 121 6.73 16.88 3.95
N GLY A 122 8.04 16.66 3.91
CA GLY A 122 9.03 17.74 3.79
C GLY A 122 9.41 18.41 5.11
N SER A 123 8.91 17.94 6.26
CA SER A 123 9.29 18.48 7.56
C SER A 123 10.72 18.14 7.98
N ASP A 124 11.35 17.14 7.33
CA ASP A 124 12.72 16.67 7.57
C ASP A 124 13.08 16.60 9.07
N PRO A 125 12.40 15.75 9.85
CA PRO A 125 12.64 15.69 11.28
C PRO A 125 14.07 15.21 11.59
N SER A 126 14.60 15.64 12.73
CA SER A 126 15.87 15.15 13.26
C SER A 126 15.68 13.89 14.12
N ASP A 127 16.78 13.28 14.55
CA ASP A 127 16.74 12.19 15.51
C ASP A 127 16.12 12.66 16.85
N PRO A 128 15.33 11.82 17.56
CA PRO A 128 15.12 10.38 17.29
C PRO A 128 14.02 10.08 16.26
N ASP A 129 13.17 11.04 15.92
CA ASP A 129 11.96 10.81 15.11
C ASP A 129 12.32 10.37 13.68
N ARG A 130 13.42 10.92 13.14
CA ARG A 130 13.99 10.48 11.87
C ARG A 130 14.29 8.99 11.82
N GLU A 131 14.91 8.44 12.87
CA GLU A 131 15.26 7.01 12.95
C GLU A 131 13.99 6.15 13.03
N GLN A 132 12.97 6.62 13.74
CA GLN A 132 11.68 5.95 13.79
C GLN A 132 11.02 5.89 12.40
N GLY A 133 10.96 7.01 11.68
CA GLY A 133 10.40 7.05 10.32
C GLY A 133 11.13 6.12 9.35
N ILE A 134 12.46 6.06 9.44
CA ILE A 134 13.28 5.13 8.63
C ILE A 134 12.99 3.67 9.00
N SER A 135 12.89 3.34 10.30
CA SER A 135 12.60 1.98 10.74
C SER A 135 11.23 1.49 10.25
N LEU A 136 10.21 2.35 10.28
CA LEU A 136 8.89 2.06 9.71
C LEU A 136 8.99 1.81 8.20
N ALA A 137 9.74 2.66 7.49
CA ALA A 137 9.95 2.53 6.05
C ALA A 137 10.66 1.22 5.67
N GLU A 138 11.66 0.79 6.45
CA GLU A 138 12.37 -0.49 6.22
C GLU A 138 11.43 -1.71 6.35
N THR A 139 10.52 -1.71 7.31
CA THR A 139 9.53 -2.80 7.44
C THR A 139 8.58 -2.81 6.24
N LEU A 140 8.11 -1.66 5.80
CA LEU A 140 7.23 -1.54 4.63
C LEU A 140 7.97 -1.89 3.32
N ASP A 141 9.24 -1.54 3.19
CA ASP A 141 10.08 -1.93 2.06
C ASP A 141 10.22 -3.46 1.97
N ASN A 142 10.48 -4.13 3.10
CA ASN A 142 10.54 -5.59 3.14
C ASN A 142 9.21 -6.22 2.67
N TYR A 143 8.07 -5.62 3.01
CA TYR A 143 6.77 -6.09 2.54
C TYR A 143 6.57 -5.86 1.04
N ASN A 144 6.86 -4.65 0.56
CA ASN A 144 6.72 -4.28 -0.85
C ASN A 144 7.61 -5.12 -1.78
N ASN A 145 8.79 -5.54 -1.29
CA ASN A 145 9.69 -6.44 -2.00
C ASN A 145 9.39 -7.94 -1.76
N GLY A 146 8.33 -8.26 -1.03
CA GLY A 146 7.88 -9.64 -0.78
C GLY A 146 8.81 -10.44 0.13
N VAL A 147 9.69 -9.78 0.89
CA VAL A 147 10.57 -10.40 1.89
C VAL A 147 9.76 -10.87 3.11
N ILE A 148 8.74 -10.09 3.48
CA ILE A 148 7.73 -10.45 4.50
C ILE A 148 6.32 -10.41 3.88
N GLY A 149 5.37 -11.03 4.56
CA GLY A 149 3.99 -11.11 4.08
C GLY A 149 3.80 -12.19 3.01
N PRO A 150 2.95 -11.95 2.00
CA PRO A 150 2.50 -13.01 1.08
C PRO A 150 3.51 -13.38 -0.03
N GLY A 151 4.66 -12.71 -0.09
CA GLY A 151 5.67 -12.89 -1.14
C GLY A 151 5.47 -11.96 -2.34
N HIS A 152 6.45 -11.94 -3.25
CA HIS A 152 6.44 -11.08 -4.44
C HIS A 152 5.60 -11.68 -5.57
N CYS A 153 4.96 -10.83 -6.37
CA CYS A 153 4.26 -11.29 -7.58
C CYS A 153 5.25 -11.71 -8.66
N GLU A 154 4.95 -12.79 -9.37
CA GLU A 154 5.64 -13.13 -10.62
C GLU A 154 5.02 -12.30 -11.75
N ASP A 155 5.87 -11.60 -12.52
CA ASP A 155 5.47 -10.84 -13.71
C ASP A 155 4.96 -11.75 -14.85
#